data_AF-A0A957N972-F1
#
_entry.id   AF-A0A957N972-F1
#
_cell.length_a   1.000
_cell.length_b   1.000
_cell.length_c   1.000
_cell.angle_alpha   90.00
_cell.angle_beta   90.00
_cell.angle_gamma   90.00
#
_symmetry.space_group_name_H-M   'P 1'
#
loop_
_entity.id
_entity.type
_entity.pdbx_description
1 polymer ?
#
loop_
_entity_poly.entity_id
_entity_poly.type
_entity_poly.pdbx_seq_one_letter_code
_entity_poly.pdbx_strand_id
1 'polypeptide(L)'
;MVRRLAEGGVTCLLLAARPADATLVADAITVLRDGEVAGRWRRDDFDEATLAAAMASQRAYDPQRNVQHEDFAERPGPLDHWFKGIGKRP
;
A
#
# COMPACT_ATOMS: atom_id res chain seq x y z
N MET A 1 5.02 -0.94 -16.23
CA MET A 1 6.16 -1.69 -15.67
C MET A 1 5.69 -2.78 -14.70
N VAL A 2 5.00 -2.43 -13.60
CA VAL A 2 4.50 -3.38 -12.58
C VAL A 2 3.72 -4.57 -13.19
N ARG A 3 2.79 -4.31 -14.12
CA ARG A 3 2.05 -5.40 -14.80
C ARG A 3 2.94 -6.43 -15.50
N ARG A 4 3.98 -5.98 -16.21
CA ARG A 4 4.92 -6.87 -16.91
C ARG A 4 5.73 -7.73 -15.94
N LEU A 5 6.05 -7.21 -14.75
CA LEU A 5 6.75 -7.97 -13.70
C LEU A 5 5.81 -9.00 -13.07
N ALA A 6 4.56 -8.61 -12.80
CA ALA A 6 3.52 -9.51 -12.31
C ALA A 6 3.25 -10.66 -13.30
N GLU A 7 3.12 -10.35 -14.59
CA GLU A 7 3.00 -11.34 -15.68
C GLU A 7 4.21 -12.28 -15.75
N GLY A 8 5.39 -11.84 -15.29
CA GLY A 8 6.60 -12.65 -15.15
C GLY A 8 6.68 -13.50 -13.88
N GLY A 9 5.61 -13.59 -13.08
CA GLY A 9 5.54 -14.37 -11.85
C GLY A 9 6.10 -13.67 -10.60
N VAL A 10 6.39 -12.37 -10.69
CA VAL A 10 6.89 -11.59 -9.54
C VAL A 10 5.72 -10.99 -8.76
N THR A 11 5.60 -11.33 -7.47
CA THR A 11 4.62 -10.66 -6.60
C THR A 11 4.98 -9.19 -6.40
N CYS A 12 4.04 -8.30 -6.70
CA CYS A 12 4.24 -6.85 -6.58
C CYS A 12 3.28 -6.29 -5.54
N LEU A 13 3.82 -5.61 -4.52
CA LEU A 13 3.04 -4.81 -3.58
C LEU A 13 3.09 -3.34 -4.00
N LEU A 14 1.93 -2.73 -4.23
CA LEU A 14 1.80 -1.33 -4.61
C LEU A 14 1.07 -0.54 -3.52
N LEU A 15 1.65 0.60 -3.14
CA LEU A 15 0.97 1.61 -2.32
C LEU A 15 0.36 2.65 -3.26
N ALA A 16 -0.96 2.66 -3.36
CA ALA A 16 -1.71 3.60 -4.19
C ALA A 16 -2.47 4.59 -3.30
N ALA A 17 -2.32 5.88 -3.58
CA ALA A 17 -3.05 6.95 -2.90
C ALA A 17 -4.40 7.29 -3.57
N ARG A 18 -4.65 6.74 -4.76
CA ARG A 18 -5.87 6.98 -5.53
C ARG A 18 -6.55 5.65 -5.90
N PRO A 19 -7.87 5.54 -5.74
CA PRO A 19 -8.65 4.39 -6.18
C PRO A 19 -8.37 3.99 -7.63
N ALA A 20 -8.38 4.94 -8.56
CA ALA A 20 -8.15 4.69 -9.99
C ALA A 20 -6.80 4.01 -10.29
N ASP A 21 -5.74 4.34 -9.54
CA ASP A 21 -4.43 3.71 -9.74
C ASP A 21 -4.45 2.26 -9.24
N ALA A 22 -5.12 2.01 -8.12
CA ALA A 22 -5.24 0.67 -7.55
C ALA A 22 -6.09 -0.25 -8.46
N THR A 23 -7.21 0.26 -8.98
CA THR A 23 -8.10 -0.51 -9.87
C THR A 23 -7.48 -0.83 -11.23
N LEU A 24 -6.45 -0.11 -11.67
CA LEU A 24 -5.83 -0.34 -12.97
C LEU A 24 -4.91 -1.59 -13.00
N VAL A 25 -4.30 -1.94 -11.86
CA VAL A 25 -3.18 -2.90 -11.83
C VAL A 25 -3.31 -4.02 -10.79
N ALA A 26 -4.20 -3.90 -9.80
CA ALA A 26 -4.26 -4.86 -8.70
C ALA A 26 -5.24 -6.01 -8.97
N ASP A 27 -4.81 -7.22 -8.58
CA ASP A 27 -5.64 -8.43 -8.53
C ASP A 27 -6.34 -8.61 -7.18
N ALA A 28 -5.79 -7.98 -6.14
CA ALA A 28 -6.34 -7.91 -4.80
C ALA A 28 -5.97 -6.58 -4.15
N ILE A 29 -6.87 -6.02 -3.35
CA ILE A 29 -6.68 -4.75 -2.68
C ILE A 29 -6.99 -4.89 -1.20
N THR A 30 -6.12 -4.31 -0.36
CA THR A 30 -6.40 -4.04 1.04
C THR A 30 -6.36 -2.53 1.24
N VAL A 31 -7.43 -1.95 1.77
CA VAL A 31 -7.45 -0.54 2.12
C VAL A 31 -7.11 -0.39 3.59
N LEU A 32 -6.10 0.44 3.88
CA LEU A 32 -5.79 0.92 5.21
C LEU A 32 -6.43 2.27 5.42
N ARG A 33 -7.14 2.45 6.54
CA ARG A 33 -7.73 3.72 6.95
C ARG A 33 -7.57 3.86 8.45
N ASP A 34 -7.10 5.04 8.89
CA ASP A 34 -7.00 5.38 10.31
C ASP A 34 -6.12 4.44 11.16
N GLY A 35 -5.19 3.73 10.52
CA GLY A 35 -4.29 2.74 11.15
C GLY A 35 -4.81 1.31 11.12
N GLU A 36 -6.01 1.08 10.58
CA GLU A 36 -6.68 -0.21 10.58
C GLU A 36 -7.01 -0.69 9.16
N VAL A 37 -7.24 -1.99 9.01
CA VAL A 37 -7.73 -2.55 7.75
C VAL A 37 -9.21 -2.19 7.60
N ALA A 38 -9.52 -1.31 6.64
CA ALA A 38 -10.88 -0.89 6.33
C ALA A 38 -11.62 -1.90 5.45
N GLY A 39 -10.89 -2.72 4.70
CA GLY A 39 -11.46 -3.80 3.91
C GLY A 39 -10.45 -4.48 3.00
N ARG A 40 -10.88 -5.62 2.45
CA ARG A 40 -10.10 -6.47 1.54
C ARG A 40 -11.01 -6.98 0.44
N TRP A 41 -10.52 -6.95 -0.79
CA TRP A 41 -11.27 -7.35 -1.97
C TRP A 41 -10.37 -8.09 -2.96
N ARG A 42 -10.95 -9.04 -3.70
CA ARG A 42 -10.34 -9.57 -4.92
C ARG A 42 -10.87 -8.81 -6.13
N ARG A 43 -10.22 -8.97 -7.27
CA ARG A 43 -10.49 -8.24 -8.53
C ARG A 43 -11.96 -8.01 -8.85
N ASP A 44 -12.80 -9.02 -8.65
CA ASP A 44 -14.22 -9.01 -9.01
C ASP A 44 -15.11 -8.37 -7.94
N ASP A 45 -14.56 -8.08 -6.75
CA ASP A 45 -15.28 -7.59 -5.59
C ASP A 45 -15.11 -6.08 -5.37
N PHE A 46 -14.38 -5.37 -6.24
CA PHE A 46 -14.14 -3.93 -6.07
C PHE A 46 -14.24 -3.14 -7.38
N ASP A 47 -14.66 -1.89 -7.23
CA ASP A 47 -14.58 -0.83 -8.23
C ASP A 47 -14.03 0.45 -7.60
N GLU A 48 -13.88 1.50 -8.41
CA GLU A 48 -13.33 2.77 -7.94
C GLU A 48 -14.18 3.39 -6.82
N ALA A 49 -15.51 3.28 -6.90
CA ALA A 49 -16.44 3.84 -5.93
C ALA A 49 -16.34 3.13 -4.57
N THR A 50 -16.27 1.80 -4.58
CA THR A 50 -16.12 0.98 -3.38
C THR A 50 -14.80 1.32 -2.67
N LEU A 51 -13.71 1.46 -3.42
CA LEU A 51 -12.42 1.84 -2.86
C LEU A 51 -12.41 3.28 -2.34
N ALA A 52 -13.00 4.23 -3.08
CA ALA A 52 -13.11 5.61 -2.63
C ALA A 52 -13.86 5.72 -1.30
N ALA A 53 -14.98 5.00 -1.17
CA ALA A 53 -15.73 4.92 0.08
C ALA A 53 -14.90 4.28 1.22
N ALA A 54 -14.15 3.22 0.92
CA ALA A 54 -13.27 2.58 1.89
C ALA A 54 -12.08 3.45 2.32
N MET A 55 -11.60 4.35 1.46
CA MET A 55 -10.46 5.24 1.75
C MET A 55 -10.87 6.49 2.54
N ALA A 56 -12.15 6.90 2.45
CA ALA A 56 -12.64 8.11 3.10
C ALA A 56 -12.56 8.03 4.63
N SER A 57 -11.71 8.87 5.24
CA SER A 57 -11.62 9.03 6.69
C SER A 57 -12.50 10.18 7.20
N GLN A 58 -13.05 10.00 8.40
CA GLN A 58 -13.72 11.08 9.14
C GLN A 58 -12.79 11.77 10.14
N ARG A 59 -11.53 11.31 10.27
CA ARG A 59 -10.56 12.01 11.11
C ARG A 59 -10.13 13.30 10.44
N ALA A 60 -10.10 14.37 11.22
CA ALA A 60 -9.42 15.59 10.82
C ALA A 60 -7.95 15.27 10.55
N TYR A 61 -7.41 15.83 9.47
CA TYR A 61 -5.99 15.73 9.18
C TYR A 61 -5.21 16.44 10.30
N ASP A 62 -4.39 15.68 11.02
CA ASP A 62 -3.48 16.19 12.02
C ASP A 62 -2.04 16.12 11.47
N PRO A 63 -1.45 17.26 11.07
CA PRO A 63 -0.09 17.28 10.52
C PRO A 63 0.96 16.83 11.53
N GLN A 64 0.69 16.86 12.84
CA GLN A 64 1.62 16.41 13.88
C GLN A 64 1.64 14.88 14.02
N ARG A 65 0.63 14.16 13.50
CA ARG A 65 0.57 12.69 13.50
C ARG A 65 1.20 12.04 12.28
N ASN A 66 1.64 12.81 11.29
CA ASN A 66 2.49 12.26 10.24
C ASN A 66 3.78 11.81 10.92
N VAL A 67 3.98 10.50 11.00
CA VAL A 67 5.13 9.90 11.70
C VAL A 67 6.38 10.60 11.16
N GLN A 68 7.08 11.32 12.04
CA GLN A 68 8.35 11.93 11.69
C GLN A 68 9.22 10.77 11.19
N HIS A 69 9.61 10.80 9.91
CA HIS A 69 10.44 9.75 9.28
C HIS A 69 11.75 9.51 10.06
N GLU A 70 12.14 10.46 10.92
CA GLU A 70 13.30 10.40 11.79
C GLU A 70 13.24 9.23 12.81
N ASP A 71 12.05 8.87 13.33
CA ASP A 71 11.90 7.77 14.31
C ASP A 71 12.15 6.37 13.73
N PHE A 72 11.91 6.17 12.42
CA PHE A 72 12.12 4.87 11.77
C PHE A 72 13.59 4.60 11.41
N ALA A 73 14.42 5.64 11.34
CA ALA A 73 15.83 5.50 10.97
C ALA A 73 16.72 5.10 12.15
N GLU A 74 16.33 5.43 13.38
CA GLU A 74 17.18 5.25 14.57
C GLU A 74 17.07 3.86 15.22
N ARG A 75 16.02 3.09 14.91
CA ARG A 75 15.83 1.74 15.45
C ARG A 75 15.54 0.75 14.34
N PRO A 76 16.32 -0.33 14.21
CA PRO A 76 16.05 -1.29 13.19
C PRO A 76 14.66 -1.92 13.41
N GLY A 77 13.80 -1.77 12.42
CA GLY A 77 12.44 -2.26 12.44
C GLY A 77 12.39 -3.78 12.33
N PRO A 78 11.30 -4.42 12.76
CA PRO A 78 11.11 -5.88 12.66
C PRO A 78 11.17 -6.39 11.20
N LEU A 79 11.05 -5.50 10.20
CA LEU A 79 11.11 -5.83 8.79
C LEU A 79 12.47 -5.55 8.13
N ASP A 80 13.46 -5.02 8.86
CA ASP A 80 14.73 -4.60 8.25
C ASP A 80 15.49 -5.76 7.59
N HIS A 81 15.39 -6.95 8.17
CA HIS A 81 15.98 -8.16 7.61
C HIS A 81 15.30 -8.62 6.31
N TRP A 82 14.05 -8.22 6.05
CA TRP A 82 13.35 -8.49 4.78
C TRP A 82 13.87 -7.60 3.65
N PHE A 83 14.23 -6.35 3.96
CA PHE A 83 14.74 -5.41 2.97
C PHE A 83 16.28 -5.54 2.77
N LYS A 84 16.96 -6.38 3.55
CA LYS A 84 18.40 -6.66 3.44
C LYS A 84 18.71 -7.58 2.25
N GLY A 85 18.77 -7.02 1.04
CA GLY A 85 19.20 -7.75 -0.17
C GLY A 85 18.46 -7.39 -1.46
N ILE A 86 17.41 -6.58 -1.39
CA ILE A 86 16.65 -6.08 -2.56
C ILE A 86 17.35 -4.99 -3.36
N GLY A 87 18.57 -4.61 -2.97
CA GLY A 87 19.40 -3.66 -3.70
C GLY A 87 20.85 -4.14 -3.75
N LYS A 88 21.14 -5.08 -4.66
CA LYS A 88 22.38 -5.17 -5.45
C LYS A 88 22.29 -6.41 -6.35
N ARG A 89 21.77 -6.20 -7.56
CA ARG A 89 22.17 -6.98 -8.74
C ARG A 89 22.51 -5.97 -9.85
N PRO A 90 23.58 -6.23 -10.62
CA PRO A 90 24.31 -5.25 -11.43
C PRO A 90 23.49 -4.60 -12.53
#